data_AF-A0A2J7PJC9-F1
#
_entry.id   AF-A0A2J7PJC9-F1
#
_cell.length_a   1.000
_cell.length_b   1.000
_cell.length_c   1.000
_cell.angle_alpha   90.00
_cell.angle_beta   90.00
_cell.angle_gamma   90.00
#
_symmetry.space_group_name_H-M   'P 1'
#
loop_
_entity.id
_entity.type
_entity.pdbx_description
1 polymer ?
#
loop_
_entity_poly.entity_id
_entity_poly.type
_entity_poly.pdbx_seq_one_letter_code
_entity_poly.pdbx_strand_id
1 'polypeptide(L)'
;MFLTGFIFGSIIVYLICLQEKLMPVYGNAGVALGAGLLFGLITMLVQYVGLFMTGFHTGLFSGVVALATAEQFRWQPTTVWTSAAVLLGAGLLAAVLNLYWQKGLTVLGTSVYGGAIMAGSLDYFVEKFLMVKWVWDRVALKPSHAPCWFGWLILAVWPLMVVVGISTQWAVTGRGIHHQELVPSKKARHLNTQQRVRTREQRAELRQKKYRYLYQVRTAHGDVISQSYVEALQRKVCGPGPESNTLQSDSTHLTILAADQTQQLTALTESEDDSRDLSADIIQLDRRHHDSNHGITRPPYR
;
A
#
# COMPACT_ATOMS: atom_id res chain seq x y z
N MET A 1 9.55 8.71 3.27
CA MET A 1 8.48 9.67 2.92
C MET A 1 8.23 10.67 4.05
N PHE A 2 7.70 10.26 5.21
CA PHE A 2 7.55 11.15 6.38
C PHE A 2 8.87 11.84 6.77
N LEU A 3 9.90 11.03 7.09
CA LEU A 3 11.18 11.53 7.59
C LEU A 3 11.86 12.51 6.62
N THR A 4 11.84 12.19 5.33
CA THR A 4 12.39 13.05 4.26
C THR A 4 11.67 14.39 4.18
N GLY A 5 10.34 14.40 4.35
CA GLY A 5 9.57 15.64 4.43
C GLY A 5 9.85 16.41 5.72
N PHE A 6 9.82 15.71 6.85
CA PHE A 6 10.08 16.29 8.17
C PHE A 6 11.42 17.02 8.23
N ILE A 7 12.50 16.34 7.82
CA ILE A 7 13.86 16.89 7.84
C ILE A 7 13.94 18.12 6.93
N PHE A 8 13.41 18.05 5.71
CA PHE A 8 13.44 19.20 4.79
C PHE A 8 12.64 20.40 5.32
N GLY A 9 11.40 20.17 5.76
CA GLY A 9 10.54 21.21 6.29
C GLY A 9 11.15 21.88 7.53
N SER A 10 11.68 21.07 8.46
CA SER A 10 12.36 21.60 9.64
C SER A 10 13.63 22.38 9.30
N ILE A 11 14.49 21.88 8.41
CA ILE A 11 15.73 22.59 8.05
C ILE A 11 15.42 23.92 7.37
N ILE A 12 14.55 23.95 6.37
CA ILE A 12 14.24 25.19 5.64
C ILE A 12 13.61 26.22 6.57
N VAL A 13 12.60 25.83 7.36
CA VAL A 13 11.93 26.76 8.27
C VAL A 13 12.90 27.25 9.35
N TYR A 14 13.76 26.37 9.87
CA TYR A 14 14.79 26.77 10.83
C TYR A 14 15.77 27.80 10.24
N LEU A 15 16.23 27.59 9.00
CA LEU A 15 17.12 28.53 8.30
C LEU A 15 16.46 29.90 8.06
N ILE A 16 15.17 29.92 7.70
CA ILE A 16 14.40 31.16 7.54
C ILE A 16 14.29 31.89 8.88
N CYS A 17 13.93 31.16 9.96
CA CYS A 17 13.83 31.75 11.30
C CYS A 17 15.16 32.31 11.81
N LEU A 18 16.29 31.68 11.46
CA LEU A 18 17.63 32.19 11.78
C LEU A 18 17.96 33.49 11.02
N GLN A 19 17.56 33.60 9.75
CA GLN A 19 17.80 34.80 8.96
C GLN A 19 16.96 35.99 9.44
N GLU A 20 15.68 35.76 9.70
CA GLU A 20 14.76 36.83 10.11
C GLU A 20 14.87 37.20 11.59
N LYS A 21 15.65 36.47 12.40
CA LYS A 21 15.82 36.68 13.86
C LYS A 21 14.47 36.83 14.59
N LEU A 22 13.48 36.02 14.21
CA LEU A 22 12.10 36.16 14.69
C LEU A 22 11.94 35.93 16.21
N MET A 23 12.63 34.93 16.77
CA MET A 23 12.43 34.47 18.15
C MET A 23 13.73 33.95 18.81
N PRO A 24 13.73 33.70 20.15
CA PRO A 24 14.81 32.99 20.83
C PRO A 24 15.09 31.60 20.22
N VAL A 25 16.30 31.08 20.41
CA VAL A 25 16.77 29.83 19.78
C VAL A 25 15.79 28.66 19.98
N TYR A 26 15.26 28.48 21.19
CA TYR A 26 14.28 27.44 21.50
C TYR A 26 12.93 27.63 20.77
N GLY A 27 12.49 28.87 20.57
CA GLY A 27 11.28 29.20 19.82
C GLY A 27 11.43 28.91 18.33
N ASN A 28 12.58 29.28 17.75
CA ASN A 28 12.90 28.97 16.35
C ASN A 28 12.94 27.45 16.12
N ALA A 29 13.53 26.69 17.05
CA ALA A 29 13.52 25.24 16.98
C ALA A 29 12.10 24.67 17.08
N GLY A 30 11.26 25.18 18.00
CA GLY A 30 9.88 24.74 18.16
C GLY A 30 9.03 24.95 16.90
N VAL A 31 9.08 26.14 16.29
CA VAL A 31 8.36 26.44 15.05
C VAL A 31 8.87 25.60 13.88
N ALA A 32 10.18 25.41 13.76
CA ALA A 32 10.75 24.56 12.72
C ALA A 32 10.35 23.09 12.87
N LEU A 33 10.31 22.56 14.10
CA LEU A 33 9.87 21.19 14.36
C LEU A 33 8.36 21.04 14.09
N GLY A 34 7.54 22.02 14.47
CA GLY A 34 6.11 22.04 14.16
C GLY A 34 5.83 22.08 12.66
N ALA A 35 6.50 22.97 11.93
CA ALA A 35 6.37 23.08 10.48
C ALA A 35 6.89 21.83 9.76
N GLY A 36 8.01 21.26 10.22
CA GLY A 36 8.51 19.99 9.73
C GLY A 36 7.53 18.84 9.97
N LEU A 37 6.89 18.76 11.13
CA LEU A 37 5.86 17.76 11.42
C LEU A 37 4.71 17.85 10.42
N LEU A 38 4.21 19.07 10.17
CA LEU A 38 3.16 19.30 9.17
C LEU A 38 3.61 18.85 7.77
N PHE A 39 4.82 19.23 7.33
CA PHE A 39 5.35 18.85 6.03
C PHE A 39 5.58 17.33 5.92
N GLY A 40 6.06 16.70 7.00
CA GLY A 40 6.19 15.24 7.11
C GLY A 40 4.84 14.53 6.99
N LEU A 41 3.80 15.04 7.65
CA LEU A 41 2.45 14.49 7.54
C LEU A 41 1.87 14.66 6.13
N ILE A 42 2.05 15.82 5.51
CA ILE A 42 1.61 16.08 4.12
C ILE A 42 2.31 15.12 3.13
N THR A 43 3.63 14.93 3.27
CA THR A 43 4.40 14.02 2.42
C THR A 43 4.05 12.55 2.61
N MET A 44 3.42 12.17 3.73
CA MET A 44 2.82 10.85 3.93
C MET A 44 1.40 10.75 3.37
N LEU A 45 0.60 11.80 3.54
CA LEU A 45 -0.80 11.81 3.09
C LEU A 45 -0.89 11.79 1.56
N VAL A 46 -0.01 12.53 0.89
CA VAL A 46 0.02 12.62 -0.57
C VAL A 46 1.25 11.89 -1.10
N GLN A 47 1.09 10.61 -1.45
CA GLN A 47 2.18 9.76 -1.94
C GLN A 47 2.97 10.38 -3.10
N TYR A 48 2.31 11.06 -4.03
CA TYR A 48 2.97 11.75 -5.15
C TYR A 48 3.90 12.89 -4.68
N VAL A 49 3.51 13.61 -3.62
CA VAL A 49 4.35 14.65 -3.02
C VAL A 49 5.54 14.02 -2.33
N GLY A 50 5.35 12.93 -1.59
CA GLY A 50 6.47 12.17 -0.97
C GLY A 50 7.46 11.61 -2.01
N LEU A 51 6.96 11.07 -3.12
CA LEU A 51 7.76 10.56 -4.24
C LEU A 51 8.52 11.69 -4.94
N PHE A 52 7.84 12.78 -5.29
CA PHE A 52 8.47 13.97 -5.85
C PHE A 52 9.59 14.47 -4.93
N MET A 53 9.30 14.53 -3.62
CA MET A 53 10.23 15.03 -2.63
C MET A 53 11.48 14.16 -2.47
N THR A 54 11.29 12.84 -2.48
CA THR A 54 12.40 11.89 -2.43
C THR A 54 13.26 12.00 -3.69
N GLY A 55 12.64 12.08 -4.87
CA GLY A 55 13.36 12.29 -6.13
C GLY A 55 14.12 13.62 -6.18
N PHE A 56 13.52 14.69 -5.68
CA PHE A 56 14.16 16.00 -5.57
C PHE A 56 15.44 15.94 -4.72
N HIS A 57 15.39 15.32 -3.54
CA HIS A 57 16.58 15.14 -2.70
C HIS A 57 17.66 14.33 -3.40
N THR A 58 17.29 13.24 -4.08
CA THR A 58 18.28 12.44 -4.82
C THR A 58 18.94 13.23 -5.95
N GLY A 59 18.18 14.08 -6.64
CA GLY A 59 18.71 14.97 -7.66
C GLY A 59 19.60 16.08 -7.10
N LEU A 60 19.30 16.59 -5.90
CA LEU A 60 20.20 17.51 -5.20
C LEU A 60 21.52 16.83 -4.86
N PHE A 61 21.49 15.62 -4.29
CA PHE A 61 22.71 14.86 -3.99
C PHE A 61 23.51 14.53 -5.25
N SER A 62 22.85 14.09 -6.33
CA SER A 62 23.54 13.82 -7.59
C SER A 62 24.11 15.09 -8.22
N GLY A 63 23.41 16.22 -8.12
CA GLY A 63 23.90 17.53 -8.55
C GLY A 63 25.13 17.99 -7.77
N VAL A 64 25.16 17.77 -6.45
CA VAL A 64 26.34 18.04 -5.61
C VAL A 64 27.52 17.18 -6.05
N VAL A 65 27.32 15.88 -6.28
CA VAL A 65 28.36 14.98 -6.78
C VAL A 65 28.84 15.40 -8.17
N ALA A 66 27.93 15.80 -9.05
CA ALA A 66 28.25 16.29 -10.39
C ALA A 66 29.09 17.57 -10.34
N LEU A 67 28.76 18.53 -9.46
CA LEU A 67 29.55 19.74 -9.27
C LEU A 67 30.94 19.44 -8.68
N ALA A 68 31.00 18.56 -7.68
CA ALA A 68 32.27 18.16 -7.07
C ALA A 68 33.19 17.42 -8.05
N THR A 69 32.62 16.63 -8.98
CA THR A 69 33.40 15.92 -10.01
C THR A 69 33.74 16.78 -11.21
N ALA A 70 32.87 17.71 -11.62
CA ALA A 70 33.10 18.63 -12.73
C ALA A 70 34.37 19.48 -12.55
N GLU A 71 34.65 19.91 -11.33
CA GLU A 71 35.90 20.63 -11.02
C GLU A 71 37.14 19.77 -11.28
N GLN A 72 37.06 18.45 -11.03
CA GLN A 72 38.15 17.51 -11.32
C GLN A 72 38.42 17.37 -12.82
N PHE A 73 37.36 17.54 -13.64
CA PHE A 73 37.43 17.50 -15.10
C PHE A 73 37.78 18.86 -15.72
N ARG A 74 38.25 19.83 -14.93
CA ARG A 74 38.69 21.17 -15.37
C ARG A 74 37.55 22.11 -15.79
N TRP A 75 36.30 21.80 -15.41
CA TRP A 75 35.15 22.68 -15.59
C TRP A 75 34.91 23.46 -14.30
N GLN A 76 35.26 24.74 -14.28
CA GLN A 76 35.03 25.62 -13.13
C GLN A 76 33.77 26.48 -13.37
N PRO A 77 32.70 26.31 -12.57
CA PRO A 77 31.55 27.20 -12.65
C PRO A 77 31.97 28.60 -12.20
N THR A 78 31.76 29.60 -13.05
CA THR A 78 32.20 30.98 -12.75
C THR A 78 31.18 31.78 -11.94
N THR A 79 29.94 31.27 -11.80
CA THR A 79 28.86 32.00 -11.11
C THR A 79 28.04 31.09 -10.20
N VAL A 80 27.64 31.60 -9.03
CA VAL A 80 26.80 30.87 -8.06
C VAL A 80 25.45 30.48 -8.67
N TRP A 81 24.93 31.29 -9.60
CA TRP A 81 23.71 31.00 -10.34
C TRP A 81 23.81 29.74 -11.20
N THR A 82 24.97 29.41 -11.75
CA THR A 82 25.16 28.14 -12.48
C THR A 82 25.11 26.94 -11.54
N SER A 83 25.73 27.02 -10.36
CA SER A 83 25.63 25.98 -9.32
C SER A 83 24.17 25.77 -8.89
N ALA A 84 23.44 26.86 -8.62
CA ALA A 84 22.03 26.82 -8.27
C ALA A 84 21.16 26.22 -9.40
N ALA A 85 21.40 26.61 -10.66
CA ALA A 85 20.67 26.08 -11.81
C ALA A 85 20.93 24.58 -12.02
N VAL A 86 22.18 24.12 -11.84
CA VAL A 86 22.54 22.70 -11.92
C VAL A 86 21.85 21.91 -10.80
N LEU A 87 21.87 22.41 -9.57
CA LEU A 87 21.22 21.74 -8.43
C LEU A 87 19.70 21.66 -8.61
N LEU A 88 19.05 22.77 -8.97
CA LEU A 88 17.60 22.78 -9.20
C LEU A 88 17.22 21.95 -10.43
N GLY A 89 17.98 22.03 -11.51
CA GLY A 89 17.77 21.23 -12.72
C GLY A 89 17.90 19.73 -12.45
N ALA A 90 18.98 19.31 -11.77
CA ALA A 90 19.18 17.92 -11.38
C ALA A 90 18.10 17.44 -10.40
N GLY A 91 17.73 18.28 -9.42
CA GLY A 91 16.64 18.05 -8.48
C GLY A 91 15.30 17.79 -9.18
N LEU A 92 14.88 18.70 -10.07
CA LEU A 92 13.62 18.58 -10.80
C LEU A 92 13.63 17.41 -11.78
N LEU A 93 14.73 17.19 -12.50
CA LEU A 93 14.87 16.07 -13.42
C LEU A 93 14.75 14.73 -12.68
N ALA A 94 15.46 14.57 -11.55
CA ALA A 94 15.37 13.36 -10.74
C ALA A 94 14.00 13.21 -10.08
N ALA A 95 13.33 14.30 -9.68
CA ALA A 95 11.98 14.26 -9.16
C ALA A 95 10.98 13.74 -10.20
N VAL A 96 11.04 14.23 -11.43
CA VAL A 96 10.20 13.76 -12.55
C VAL A 96 10.54 12.32 -12.90
N LEU A 97 11.83 11.97 -13.01
CA LEU A 97 12.26 10.62 -13.31
C LEU A 97 11.78 9.62 -12.24
N ASN A 98 11.83 10.01 -10.97
CA ASN A 98 11.32 9.21 -9.85
C ASN A 98 9.80 8.98 -9.94
N LEU A 99 9.04 9.92 -10.52
CA LEU A 99 7.61 9.72 -10.79
C LEU A 99 7.35 8.70 -11.92
N TYR A 100 8.25 8.59 -12.91
CA TYR A 100 8.16 7.60 -14.00
C TYR A 100 8.63 6.20 -13.58
N TRP A 101 9.81 6.09 -12.95
CA TRP A 101 10.42 4.82 -12.51
C TRP A 101 10.39 4.64 -11.00
N GLN A 102 9.17 4.68 -10.44
CA GLN A 102 8.92 4.74 -9.00
C GLN A 102 9.62 3.64 -8.20
N LYS A 103 9.59 2.38 -8.65
CA LYS A 103 10.10 1.25 -7.87
C LYS A 103 11.62 1.30 -7.69
N GLY A 104 12.37 1.44 -8.78
CA GLY A 104 13.83 1.44 -8.74
C GLY A 104 14.40 2.72 -8.13
N LEU A 105 13.86 3.88 -8.51
CA LEU A 105 14.40 5.17 -8.07
C LEU A 105 14.03 5.49 -6.61
N THR A 106 12.92 4.96 -6.08
CA THR A 106 12.63 5.10 -4.65
C THR A 106 13.56 4.24 -3.80
N VAL A 107 13.87 3.02 -4.24
CA VAL A 107 14.85 2.12 -3.59
C VAL A 107 16.23 2.79 -3.59
N LEU A 108 16.71 3.22 -4.77
CA LEU A 108 17.95 3.99 -4.89
C LEU A 108 17.92 5.24 -4.01
N GLY A 109 16.83 5.99 -4.04
CA GLY A 109 16.74 7.27 -3.35
C GLY A 109 16.73 7.18 -1.84
N THR A 110 16.02 6.18 -1.30
CA THR A 110 16.03 5.90 0.14
C THR A 110 17.41 5.43 0.60
N SER A 111 18.13 4.65 -0.20
CA SER A 111 19.52 4.24 0.08
C SER A 111 20.49 5.42 0.05
N VAL A 112 20.40 6.30 -0.96
CA VAL A 112 21.21 7.53 -1.06
C VAL A 112 20.96 8.47 0.12
N TYR A 113 19.69 8.69 0.46
CA TYR A 113 19.29 9.57 1.55
C TYR A 113 19.72 9.02 2.92
N GLY A 114 19.49 7.73 3.17
CA GLY A 114 19.94 7.08 4.40
C GLY A 114 21.46 7.08 4.54
N GLY A 115 22.17 6.79 3.45
CA GLY A 115 23.63 6.89 3.40
C GLY A 115 24.14 8.30 3.70
N ALA A 116 23.47 9.34 3.20
CA ALA A 116 23.84 10.72 3.47
C ALA A 116 23.66 11.10 4.95
N ILE A 117 22.56 10.65 5.59
CA ILE A 117 22.33 10.85 7.02
C ILE A 117 23.40 10.14 7.85
N MET A 118 23.71 8.89 7.51
CA MET A 118 24.73 8.11 8.23
C MET A 118 26.13 8.71 8.04
N ALA A 119 26.50 9.10 6.82
CA ALA A 119 27.77 9.74 6.54
C ALA A 119 27.89 11.10 7.26
N GLY A 120 26.84 11.92 7.24
CA GLY A 120 26.81 13.19 7.98
C GLY A 120 26.87 13.02 9.50
N SER A 121 26.23 11.97 10.03
CA SER A 121 26.32 11.63 11.45
C SER A 121 27.74 11.21 11.83
N LEU A 122 28.40 10.40 10.99
CA LEU A 122 29.79 10.00 11.20
C LEU A 122 30.75 11.20 11.10
N ASP A 123 30.56 12.06 10.10
CA ASP A 123 31.32 13.31 9.94
C ASP A 123 31.20 14.23 11.16
N TYR A 124 30.01 14.32 11.76
CA TYR A 124 29.83 15.08 13.00
C TYR A 124 30.67 14.56 14.16
N PHE A 125 30.61 13.25 14.42
CA PHE A 125 31.29 12.66 15.57
C PHE A 125 32.81 12.65 15.41
N VAL A 126 33.30 12.51 14.18
CA VAL A 126 34.73 12.33 13.94
C VAL A 126 35.44 13.64 13.61
N GLU A 127 34.87 14.48 12.74
CA GLU A 127 35.53 15.70 12.23
C GLU A 127 34.74 16.99 12.50
N LYS A 128 33.63 16.94 13.24
CA LYS A 128 32.77 18.10 13.54
C LYS A 128 32.25 18.82 12.28
N PHE A 129 31.80 18.06 11.28
CA PHE A 129 31.26 18.56 10.01
C PHE A 129 32.27 19.16 9.01
N LEU A 130 33.53 18.74 9.06
CA LEU A 130 34.55 19.26 8.16
C LEU A 130 34.26 18.85 6.71
N MET A 131 33.80 17.62 6.47
CA MET A 131 33.44 17.14 5.13
C MET A 131 32.21 17.87 4.58
N VAL A 132 31.14 18.02 5.38
CA VAL A 132 29.94 18.76 4.97
C VAL A 132 30.28 20.22 4.63
N LYS A 133 31.15 20.86 5.42
CA LYS A 133 31.60 22.23 5.14
C LYS A 133 32.40 22.32 3.84
N TRP A 134 33.30 21.37 3.60
CA TRP A 134 34.06 21.31 2.35
C TRP A 134 33.14 21.15 1.13
N VAL A 135 32.15 20.26 1.20
CA VAL A 135 31.14 20.09 0.13
C VAL A 135 30.32 21.37 -0.07
N TRP A 136 29.90 22.02 1.02
CA TRP A 136 29.19 23.28 0.95
C TRP A 136 30.01 24.39 0.30
N ASP A 137 31.30 24.50 0.64
CA ASP A 137 32.19 25.49 0.06
C ASP A 137 32.34 25.26 -1.46
N ARG A 138 32.37 24.02 -1.94
CA ARG A 138 32.33 23.72 -3.39
C ARG A 138 31.03 24.17 -4.06
N VAL A 139 29.89 23.86 -3.45
CA VAL A 139 28.58 24.30 -3.96
C VAL A 139 28.47 25.83 -3.99
N ALA A 140 29.04 26.50 -2.99
CA ALA A 140 29.08 27.95 -2.86
C ALA A 140 30.22 28.62 -3.66
N LEU A 141 31.02 27.85 -4.41
CA LEU A 141 32.19 28.31 -5.16
C LEU A 141 33.20 29.11 -4.31
N LYS A 142 33.36 28.71 -3.04
CA LYS A 142 34.32 29.29 -2.11
C LYS A 142 35.62 28.50 -2.10
N PRO A 143 36.79 29.16 -2.05
CA PRO A 143 38.05 28.47 -1.88
C PRO A 143 38.07 27.74 -0.52
N SER A 144 38.36 26.45 -0.55
CA SER A 144 38.42 25.60 0.65
C SER A 144 39.64 24.67 0.57
N HIS A 145 40.24 24.37 1.72
CA HIS A 145 41.38 23.46 1.78
C HIS A 145 40.95 22.03 1.41
N ALA A 146 41.83 21.32 0.71
CA ALA A 146 41.58 19.92 0.37
C ALA A 146 41.46 19.07 1.66
N PRO A 147 40.52 18.11 1.71
CA PRO A 147 40.40 17.22 2.85
C PRO A 147 41.67 16.38 2.98
N CYS A 148 42.03 16.07 4.22
CA CYS A 148 43.10 15.14 4.53
C CYS A 148 42.72 13.72 4.05
N TRP A 149 43.70 12.79 4.03
CA TRP A 149 43.45 11.40 3.64
C TRP A 149 42.28 10.75 4.43
N PHE A 150 42.13 11.13 5.70
CA PHE A 150 41.05 10.63 6.55
C PHE A 150 39.67 11.20 6.18
N GLY A 151 39.59 12.48 5.79
CA GLY A 151 38.35 13.07 5.25
C GLY A 151 37.90 12.43 3.93
N TRP A 152 38.83 11.97 3.09
CA TRP A 152 38.49 11.17 1.90
C TRP A 152 37.87 9.82 2.27
N LEU A 153 38.31 9.19 3.36
CA LEU A 153 37.74 7.94 3.86
C LEU A 153 36.31 8.16 4.35
N ILE A 154 36.03 9.24 5.08
CA ILE A 154 34.66 9.61 5.49
C ILE A 154 33.78 9.88 4.27
N LEU A 155 34.30 10.57 3.25
CA LEU A 155 33.57 10.80 2.01
C LEU A 155 33.22 9.48 1.29
N ALA A 156 34.11 8.48 1.34
CA ALA A 156 33.88 7.15 0.77
C ALA A 156 32.84 6.32 1.55
N VAL A 157 32.54 6.65 2.81
CA VAL A 157 31.48 5.98 3.58
C VAL A 157 30.11 6.19 2.96
N TRP A 158 29.86 7.36 2.36
CA TRP A 158 28.58 7.65 1.74
C TRP A 158 28.23 6.67 0.60
N PRO A 159 29.02 6.51 -0.47
CA PRO A 159 28.73 5.53 -1.52
C PRO A 159 28.75 4.09 -1.01
N LEU A 160 29.58 3.76 -0.02
CA LEU A 160 29.58 2.44 0.61
C LEU A 160 28.23 2.13 1.26
N MET A 161 27.65 3.08 2.01
CA MET A 161 26.33 2.93 2.60
C MET A 161 25.22 2.84 1.55
N VAL A 162 25.38 3.50 0.41
CA VAL A 162 24.46 3.34 -0.74
C VAL A 162 24.53 1.92 -1.30
N VAL A 163 25.73 1.38 -1.52
CA VAL A 163 25.91 0.00 -2.00
C VAL A 163 25.34 -1.00 -1.01
N VAL A 164 25.58 -0.81 0.29
CA VAL A 164 24.99 -1.66 1.34
C VAL A 164 23.46 -1.56 1.34
N GLY A 165 22.91 -0.34 1.23
CA GLY A 165 21.47 -0.11 1.16
C GLY A 165 20.82 -0.79 -0.05
N ILE A 166 21.41 -0.61 -1.24
CA ILE A 166 20.97 -1.26 -2.48
C ILE A 166 21.11 -2.77 -2.37
N SER A 167 22.23 -3.28 -1.85
CA SER A 167 22.47 -4.72 -1.70
C SER A 167 21.49 -5.35 -0.71
N THR A 168 21.19 -4.67 0.39
CA THR A 168 20.19 -5.10 1.38
C THR A 168 18.81 -5.10 0.75
N GLN A 169 18.44 -4.02 0.07
CA GLN A 169 17.16 -3.92 -0.61
C GLN A 169 17.05 -4.96 -1.73
N TRP A 170 18.12 -5.26 -2.47
CA TRP A 170 18.14 -6.25 -3.54
C TRP A 170 18.10 -7.69 -2.98
N ALA A 171 18.83 -7.98 -1.91
CA ALA A 171 18.84 -9.29 -1.26
C ALA A 171 17.51 -9.60 -0.56
N VAL A 172 16.87 -8.60 0.05
CA VAL A 172 15.58 -8.74 0.77
C VAL A 172 14.39 -8.67 -0.20
N THR A 173 14.41 -7.74 -1.16
CA THR A 173 13.31 -7.53 -2.14
C THR A 173 13.42 -8.51 -3.32
N GLY A 174 14.61 -9.06 -3.61
CA GLY A 174 14.82 -10.06 -4.66
C GLY A 174 14.53 -11.49 -4.22
N ARG A 175 14.52 -11.79 -2.91
CA ARG A 175 14.20 -13.13 -2.36
C ARG A 175 12.77 -13.25 -1.81
N GLY A 176 12.05 -12.14 -1.66
CA GLY A 176 10.65 -12.12 -1.23
C GLY A 176 9.69 -12.04 -2.41
N ILE A 177 9.13 -13.19 -2.78
CA ILE A 177 7.79 -13.44 -3.33
C ILE A 177 7.14 -12.27 -4.10
N HIS A 178 6.84 -12.53 -5.38
CA HIS A 178 5.98 -11.76 -6.27
C HIS A 178 4.85 -10.98 -5.57
N HIS A 179 5.13 -9.76 -5.12
CA HIS A 179 4.11 -8.75 -4.81
C HIS A 179 4.16 -7.66 -5.87
N GLN A 180 3.79 -8.04 -7.09
CA GLN A 180 3.33 -7.12 -8.13
C GLN A 180 1.92 -6.62 -7.79
N GLU A 181 1.70 -6.14 -6.57
CA GLU A 181 0.39 -5.69 -6.07
C GLU A 181 0.44 -4.33 -5.36
N LEU A 182 1.56 -3.60 -5.44
CA LEU A 182 1.71 -2.29 -4.78
C LEU A 182 1.89 -1.11 -5.72
N VAL A 183 1.78 -1.32 -7.04
CA VAL A 183 1.25 -0.25 -7.89
C VAL A 183 -0.23 -0.57 -8.01
N PRO A 184 -1.15 0.19 -7.38
CA PRO A 184 -2.56 0.08 -7.71
C PRO A 184 -2.70 0.63 -9.13
N SER A 185 -2.39 -0.23 -10.10
CA SER A 185 -2.67 0.02 -11.51
C SER A 185 -4.16 0.27 -11.57
N LYS A 186 -4.57 1.43 -12.08
CA LYS A 186 -5.98 1.80 -12.25
C LYS A 186 -6.78 0.70 -12.99
N LYS A 187 -6.08 -0.18 -13.73
CA LYS A 187 -6.59 -1.42 -14.33
C LYS A 187 -7.01 -2.51 -13.34
N ALA A 188 -6.30 -2.72 -12.23
CA ALA A 188 -6.63 -3.74 -11.21
C ALA A 188 -7.89 -3.38 -10.42
N ARG A 189 -8.12 -2.09 -10.12
CA ARG A 189 -9.39 -1.65 -9.49
C ARG A 189 -10.58 -1.86 -10.42
N HIS A 190 -10.40 -1.67 -11.73
CA HIS A 190 -11.45 -1.92 -12.72
C HIS A 190 -11.71 -3.42 -12.93
N LEU A 191 -10.67 -4.26 -12.97
CA LEU A 191 -10.81 -5.71 -13.10
C LEU A 191 -11.32 -6.38 -11.83
N ASN A 192 -10.93 -5.93 -10.64
CA ASN A 192 -11.43 -6.47 -9.38
C ASN A 192 -12.87 -5.99 -9.10
N THR A 193 -13.23 -4.78 -9.53
CA THR A 193 -14.64 -4.34 -9.55
C THR A 193 -15.43 -5.13 -10.58
N GLN A 194 -14.93 -5.35 -11.81
CA GLN A 194 -15.61 -6.19 -12.80
C GLN A 194 -15.70 -7.65 -12.37
N GLN A 195 -14.68 -8.22 -11.74
CA GLN A 195 -14.68 -9.61 -11.28
C GLN A 195 -15.62 -9.77 -10.09
N ARG A 196 -15.60 -8.84 -9.12
CA ARG A 196 -16.54 -8.81 -7.99
C ARG A 196 -17.98 -8.52 -8.44
N VAL A 197 -18.17 -7.70 -9.48
CA VAL A 197 -19.47 -7.50 -10.15
C VAL A 197 -19.89 -8.80 -10.85
N ARG A 198 -18.99 -9.47 -11.58
CA ARG A 198 -19.26 -10.75 -12.25
C ARG A 198 -19.59 -11.87 -11.25
N THR A 199 -18.94 -11.93 -10.08
CA THR A 199 -19.31 -12.87 -9.00
C THR A 199 -20.64 -12.50 -8.34
N ARG A 200 -20.96 -11.21 -8.22
CA ARG A 200 -22.22 -10.74 -7.64
C ARG A 200 -23.40 -10.95 -8.60
N GLU A 201 -23.18 -10.77 -9.90
CA GLU A 201 -24.09 -11.09 -10.99
C GLU A 201 -24.31 -12.60 -11.07
N GLN A 202 -23.27 -13.43 -11.08
CA GLN A 202 -23.41 -14.89 -11.05
C GLN A 202 -24.14 -15.40 -9.80
N ARG A 203 -23.88 -14.81 -8.62
CA ARG A 203 -24.63 -15.11 -7.39
C ARG A 203 -26.08 -14.63 -7.47
N ALA A 204 -26.36 -13.52 -8.16
CA ALA A 204 -27.73 -13.05 -8.39
C ALA A 204 -28.47 -13.93 -9.40
N GLU A 205 -27.82 -14.39 -10.46
CA GLU A 205 -28.38 -15.32 -11.43
C GLU A 205 -28.70 -16.68 -10.81
N LEU A 206 -27.83 -17.22 -9.95
CA LEU A 206 -28.12 -18.45 -9.20
C LEU A 206 -29.31 -18.28 -8.26
N ARG A 207 -29.41 -17.14 -7.57
CA ARG A 207 -30.57 -16.81 -6.74
C ARG A 207 -31.85 -16.69 -7.59
N GLN A 208 -31.78 -16.05 -8.76
CA GLN A 208 -32.91 -15.94 -9.68
C GLN A 208 -33.35 -17.29 -10.25
N LYS A 209 -32.40 -18.18 -10.62
CA LYS A 209 -32.70 -19.55 -11.06
C LYS A 209 -33.37 -20.35 -9.94
N LYS A 210 -32.87 -20.25 -8.71
CA LYS A 210 -33.47 -20.89 -7.53
C LYS A 210 -34.88 -20.38 -7.27
N TYR A 211 -35.11 -19.07 -7.31
CA TYR A 211 -36.44 -18.47 -7.17
C TYR A 211 -37.39 -18.90 -8.30
N ARG A 212 -36.92 -18.91 -9.55
CA ARG A 212 -37.72 -19.37 -10.70
C ARG A 212 -38.11 -20.83 -10.57
N TYR A 213 -37.18 -21.69 -10.16
CA TYR A 213 -37.45 -23.10 -9.92
C TYR A 213 -38.48 -23.29 -8.79
N LEU A 214 -38.29 -22.62 -7.64
CA LEU A 214 -39.23 -22.67 -6.52
C LEU A 214 -40.63 -22.17 -6.91
N TYR A 215 -40.71 -21.14 -7.75
CA TYR A 215 -41.98 -20.65 -8.28
C TYR A 215 -42.65 -21.69 -9.19
N GLN A 216 -41.90 -22.26 -10.15
CA GLN A 216 -42.41 -23.30 -11.05
C GLN A 216 -42.90 -24.55 -10.31
N VAL A 217 -42.16 -25.00 -9.28
CA VAL A 217 -42.60 -26.12 -8.43
C VAL A 217 -43.89 -25.75 -7.70
N ARG A 218 -43.99 -24.55 -7.13
CA ARG A 218 -45.21 -24.11 -6.44
C ARG A 218 -46.41 -23.98 -7.38
N THR A 219 -46.23 -23.47 -8.60
CA THR A 219 -47.31 -23.34 -9.59
C THR A 219 -47.69 -24.69 -10.20
N ALA A 220 -46.72 -25.54 -10.54
CA ALA A 220 -47.00 -26.88 -11.08
C ALA A 220 -47.70 -27.76 -10.04
N HIS A 221 -47.31 -27.68 -8.77
CA HIS A 221 -47.97 -28.42 -7.69
C HIS A 221 -49.35 -27.80 -7.34
N GLY A 222 -49.53 -26.50 -7.56
CA GLY A 222 -50.81 -25.80 -7.42
C GLY A 222 -51.82 -26.17 -8.53
N ASP A 223 -51.36 -26.30 -9.77
CA ASP A 223 -52.21 -26.66 -10.93
C ASP A 223 -52.66 -28.14 -10.89
N VAL A 224 -51.84 -29.04 -10.34
CA VAL A 224 -52.22 -30.45 -10.14
C VAL A 224 -53.31 -30.60 -9.07
N ILE A 225 -53.28 -29.76 -8.03
CA ILE A 225 -54.30 -29.75 -6.97
C ILE A 225 -55.60 -29.07 -7.44
N SER A 226 -55.50 -28.03 -8.28
CA SER A 226 -56.68 -27.36 -8.81
C SER A 226 -57.39 -28.19 -9.89
N GLN A 227 -56.67 -28.89 -10.78
CA GLN A 227 -57.27 -29.81 -11.75
C GLN A 227 -57.99 -30.97 -11.08
N SER A 228 -57.35 -31.64 -10.11
CA SER A 228 -57.99 -32.75 -9.38
C SER A 228 -59.22 -32.30 -8.58
N TYR A 229 -59.19 -31.09 -8.00
CA TYR A 229 -60.35 -30.53 -7.30
C TYR A 229 -61.48 -30.13 -8.25
N VAL A 230 -61.17 -29.52 -9.40
CA VAL A 230 -62.16 -29.14 -10.42
C VAL A 230 -62.79 -30.38 -11.07
N GLU A 231 -62.01 -31.43 -11.35
CA GLU A 231 -62.51 -32.73 -11.83
C GLU A 231 -63.41 -33.41 -10.80
N ALA A 232 -63.06 -33.36 -9.51
CA ALA A 232 -63.89 -33.89 -8.43
C ALA A 232 -65.22 -33.11 -8.27
N LEU A 233 -65.20 -31.79 -8.47
CA LEU A 233 -66.40 -30.96 -8.51
C LEU A 233 -67.26 -31.28 -9.73
N GLN A 234 -66.67 -31.42 -10.92
CA GLN A 234 -67.40 -31.79 -12.14
C GLN A 234 -68.04 -33.19 -12.03
N ARG A 235 -67.37 -34.16 -11.40
CA ARG A 235 -67.98 -35.47 -11.09
C ARG A 235 -69.13 -35.37 -10.10
N LYS A 236 -69.05 -34.52 -9.09
CA LYS A 236 -70.16 -34.30 -8.13
C LYS A 236 -71.35 -33.56 -8.74
N VAL A 237 -71.14 -32.73 -9.75
CA VAL A 237 -72.21 -31.95 -10.41
C VAL A 237 -72.93 -32.76 -11.51
N CYS A 238 -72.32 -33.80 -12.08
CA CYS A 238 -72.85 -34.46 -13.29
C CYS A 238 -73.11 -35.98 -13.23
N GLY A 239 -73.23 -36.64 -12.06
CA GLY A 239 -73.70 -38.04 -12.07
C GLY A 239 -73.97 -38.70 -10.71
N PRO A 240 -74.92 -39.66 -10.65
CA PRO A 240 -75.28 -40.38 -9.42
C PRO A 240 -74.19 -41.42 -9.08
N GLY A 241 -73.96 -41.67 -7.78
CA GLY A 241 -73.03 -42.72 -7.33
C GLY A 241 -73.57 -44.14 -7.58
N PRO A 242 -72.90 -45.21 -7.10
CA PRO A 242 -71.60 -45.31 -6.43
C PRO A 242 -70.62 -46.26 -7.19
N GLU A 243 -69.50 -46.61 -6.55
CA GLU A 243 -68.63 -47.79 -6.74
C GLU A 243 -67.18 -47.52 -7.18
N SER A 244 -66.33 -48.35 -6.60
CA SER A 244 -64.88 -48.34 -6.48
C SER A 244 -64.12 -48.42 -7.80
N ASN A 245 -62.96 -47.76 -7.91
CA ASN A 245 -61.73 -48.38 -8.40
C ASN A 245 -60.50 -47.49 -8.12
N THR A 246 -59.48 -48.15 -7.56
CA THR A 246 -58.16 -47.65 -7.18
C THR A 246 -57.36 -47.25 -8.41
N LEU A 247 -56.98 -45.96 -8.52
CA LEU A 247 -55.96 -45.51 -9.46
C LEU A 247 -54.58 -45.67 -8.84
N GLN A 248 -53.91 -46.73 -9.29
CA GLN A 248 -52.49 -46.98 -9.11
C GLN A 248 -51.72 -46.05 -10.05
N SER A 249 -51.02 -45.06 -9.49
CA SER A 249 -50.15 -44.15 -10.25
C SER A 249 -48.70 -44.38 -9.82
N ASP A 250 -47.90 -44.86 -10.77
CA ASP A 250 -46.47 -45.15 -10.66
C ASP A 250 -45.67 -43.94 -10.14
N SER A 251 -45.07 -44.09 -8.96
CA SER A 251 -44.23 -43.09 -8.30
C SER A 251 -42.73 -43.39 -8.38
N THR A 252 -42.31 -44.37 -9.19
CA THR A 252 -40.94 -44.90 -9.18
C THR A 252 -39.93 -44.15 -10.06
N HIS A 253 -40.35 -43.23 -10.93
CA HIS A 253 -39.42 -42.52 -11.84
C HIS A 253 -38.87 -41.19 -11.28
N LEU A 254 -39.27 -40.77 -10.08
CA LEU A 254 -38.84 -39.51 -9.45
C LEU A 254 -37.77 -39.69 -8.36
N THR A 255 -37.55 -40.91 -7.86
CA THR A 255 -36.60 -41.16 -6.77
C THR A 255 -35.15 -41.12 -7.22
N ILE A 256 -34.86 -41.44 -8.50
CA ILE A 256 -33.48 -41.51 -9.02
C ILE A 256 -32.88 -40.12 -9.23
N LEU A 257 -33.68 -39.11 -9.61
CA LEU A 257 -33.19 -37.74 -9.77
C LEU A 257 -33.03 -36.99 -8.43
N ALA A 258 -33.78 -37.40 -7.39
CA ALA A 258 -33.65 -36.83 -6.06
C ALA A 258 -32.34 -37.26 -5.38
N ALA A 259 -31.89 -38.50 -5.56
CA ALA A 259 -30.68 -39.01 -4.90
C ALA A 259 -29.40 -38.28 -5.36
N ASP A 260 -29.26 -38.05 -6.67
CA ASP A 260 -28.09 -37.37 -7.25
C ASP A 260 -28.06 -35.87 -6.90
N GLN A 261 -29.23 -35.23 -6.81
CA GLN A 261 -29.36 -33.83 -6.39
C GLN A 261 -29.23 -33.63 -4.88
N THR A 262 -29.57 -34.63 -4.06
CA THR A 262 -29.37 -34.56 -2.61
C THR A 262 -27.87 -34.59 -2.30
N GLN A 263 -27.07 -35.43 -2.98
CA GLN A 263 -25.61 -35.44 -2.81
C GLN A 263 -24.94 -34.11 -3.21
N GLN A 264 -25.39 -33.45 -4.29
CA GLN A 264 -24.90 -32.11 -4.63
C GLN A 264 -25.32 -31.03 -3.62
N LEU A 265 -26.51 -31.14 -3.03
CA LEU A 265 -26.96 -30.20 -2.01
C LEU A 265 -26.24 -30.41 -0.67
N THR A 266 -25.94 -31.66 -0.30
CA THR A 266 -25.17 -32.01 0.91
C THR A 266 -23.71 -31.56 0.81
N ALA A 267 -23.08 -31.75 -0.36
CA ALA A 267 -21.72 -31.26 -0.62
C ALA A 267 -21.63 -29.71 -0.59
N LEU A 268 -22.70 -29.02 -1.01
CA LEU A 268 -22.77 -27.56 -0.92
C LEU A 268 -23.02 -27.07 0.51
N THR A 269 -23.78 -27.79 1.33
CA THR A 269 -23.96 -27.46 2.75
C THR A 269 -22.70 -27.70 3.58
N GLU A 270 -21.93 -28.78 3.32
CA GLU A 270 -20.61 -28.96 3.96
C GLU A 270 -19.66 -27.80 3.63
N SER A 271 -19.67 -27.32 2.38
CA SER A 271 -18.84 -26.17 1.99
C SER A 271 -19.27 -24.83 2.61
N GLU A 272 -20.55 -24.67 2.95
CA GLU A 272 -21.05 -23.48 3.66
C GLU A 272 -20.76 -23.54 5.16
N ASP A 273 -20.76 -24.71 5.79
CA ASP A 273 -20.43 -24.87 7.21
C ASP A 273 -18.92 -24.76 7.47
N ASP A 274 -18.07 -25.36 6.64
CA ASP A 274 -16.60 -25.16 6.72
C ASP A 274 -16.21 -23.68 6.57
N SER A 275 -16.92 -22.93 5.72
CA SER A 275 -16.67 -21.50 5.53
C SER A 275 -17.15 -20.66 6.73
N ARG A 276 -18.17 -21.12 7.46
CA ARG A 276 -18.67 -20.46 8.67
C ARG A 276 -17.81 -20.73 9.88
N ASP A 277 -17.33 -21.96 10.05
CA ASP A 277 -16.42 -22.34 11.13
C ASP A 277 -15.06 -21.64 10.98
N LEU A 278 -14.51 -21.57 9.75
CA LEU A 278 -13.28 -20.81 9.50
C LEU A 278 -13.45 -19.30 9.79
N SER A 279 -14.63 -18.75 9.53
CA SER A 279 -14.95 -17.34 9.81
C SER A 279 -15.13 -17.10 11.33
N ALA A 280 -15.72 -18.06 12.05
CA ALA A 280 -15.87 -17.99 13.50
C ALA A 280 -14.52 -18.12 14.23
N ASP A 281 -13.61 -18.97 13.75
CA ASP A 281 -12.26 -19.12 14.29
C ASP A 281 -11.41 -17.87 14.08
N ILE A 282 -11.51 -17.22 12.91
CA ILE A 282 -10.82 -15.95 12.63
C ILE A 282 -11.34 -14.84 13.57
N ILE A 283 -12.65 -14.80 13.84
CA ILE A 283 -13.25 -13.83 14.78
C ILE A 283 -12.86 -14.11 16.24
N GLN A 284 -12.69 -15.39 16.63
CA GLN A 284 -12.21 -15.74 17.97
C GLN A 284 -10.70 -15.47 18.16
N LEU A 285 -9.89 -15.63 17.12
CA LEU A 285 -8.45 -15.30 17.14
C LEU A 285 -8.23 -13.78 17.26
N ASP A 286 -9.03 -12.98 16.57
CA ASP A 286 -8.98 -11.51 16.67
C ASP A 286 -9.39 -11.03 18.08
N ARG A 287 -10.41 -11.67 18.69
CA ARG A 287 -10.83 -11.37 20.06
C ARG A 287 -9.77 -11.75 21.10
N ARG A 288 -9.08 -12.90 20.93
CA ARG A 288 -7.97 -13.30 21.83
C ARG A 288 -6.75 -12.37 21.72
N HIS A 289 -6.47 -11.81 20.54
CA HIS A 289 -5.40 -10.82 20.37
C HIS A 289 -5.76 -9.45 20.98
N HIS A 290 -7.05 -9.09 21.00
CA HIS A 290 -7.48 -7.83 21.59
C HIS A 290 -7.48 -7.85 23.13
N ASP A 291 -7.79 -8.98 23.77
CA ASP A 291 -7.76 -9.12 25.24
C ASP A 291 -6.33 -9.28 25.81
N SER A 292 -5.38 -9.79 25.02
CA SER A 292 -3.99 -9.93 25.46
C SER A 292 -3.22 -8.59 25.53
N ASN A 293 -3.79 -7.48 25.04
CA ASN A 293 -3.11 -6.18 24.98
C ASN A 293 -3.58 -5.16 26.04
N HIS A 294 -4.40 -5.59 27.03
CA HIS A 294 -4.85 -4.73 28.13
C HIS A 294 -4.46 -5.20 29.55
N GLY A 295 -3.50 -6.12 29.66
CA GLY A 295 -2.97 -6.59 30.94
C GLY A 295 -1.52 -6.17 31.22
N ILE A 296 -1.21 -4.87 31.35
CA ILE A 296 0.01 -4.43 32.07
C ILE A 296 -0.40 -3.48 33.19
N THR A 297 -0.51 -4.07 34.36
CA THR A 297 -0.77 -3.49 35.67
C THR A 297 0.38 -2.59 36.12
N ARG A 298 0.02 -1.43 36.68
CA ARG A 298 0.91 -0.56 37.47
C ARG A 298 1.35 -1.28 38.75
N PRO A 299 2.60 -1.13 39.24
CA PRO A 299 2.95 -1.53 40.59
C PRO A 299 2.57 -0.43 41.61
N PRO A 300 2.26 -0.80 42.87
CA PRO A 300 1.82 0.13 43.91
C PRO A 300 2.99 0.78 44.66
N TYR A 301 2.66 1.89 45.30
CA TYR A 301 3.42 2.61 46.32
C TYR A 301 4.18 1.71 47.30
N ARG A 302 5.48 1.99 47.49
CA ARG A 302 6.09 2.14 48.82
C ARG A 302 7.30 3.07 48.74
#